data_AF-A0A2E7J4Z5-F1
#
_entry.id   AF-A0A2E7J4Z5-F1
#
_cell.length_a   1.000
_cell.length_b   1.000
_cell.length_c   1.000
_cell.angle_alpha   90.00
_cell.angle_beta   90.00
_cell.angle_gamma   90.00
#
_symmetry.space_group_name_H-M   'P 1'
#
loop_
_entity.id
_entity.type
_entity.pdbx_description
1 polymer ?
#
loop_
_entity_poly.entity_id
_entity_poly.type
_entity_poly.pdbx_seq_one_letter_code
_entity_poly.pdbx_strand_id
1 'polypeptide(L)'
;MGQSQRAMAWPIGPYETVMAAILLATIPLQRLLTRDEPEMRVGLRELGNEIREKGYKWNISLYVVMYLFKAFVDQHNEAIKPRVGGFTHVIHGIEGEVTLWVQQAFENSLLTEALSFHYLFVYLFLIWFSPMYYILCKDEVMADKAVLNYFVIYVLAVPFYLFFNV
;
A
#
# COMPACT_ATOMS: atom_id res chain seq x y z
N MET A 1 32.83 4.30 -22.49
CA MET A 1 31.84 5.24 -23.07
C MET A 1 30.47 4.66 -22.74
N GLY A 2 29.55 5.31 -22.04
CA GLY A 2 29.46 6.68 -21.58
C GLY A 2 28.67 6.77 -20.28
N GLN A 3 28.83 7.91 -19.64
CA GLN A 3 28.14 8.33 -18.44
C GLN A 3 26.62 8.21 -18.63
N SER A 4 25.91 7.54 -17.73
CA SER A 4 24.51 7.88 -17.46
C SER A 4 24.14 7.44 -16.06
N GLN A 5 23.36 8.31 -15.42
CA GLN A 5 22.82 8.18 -14.06
C GLN A 5 23.81 8.38 -12.92
N ARG A 6 24.36 9.60 -12.83
CA ARG A 6 24.37 10.29 -11.52
C ARG A 6 22.92 10.64 -11.18
N ALA A 7 22.13 9.64 -10.77
CA ALA A 7 20.92 9.93 -10.03
C ALA A 7 21.38 10.65 -8.76
N MET A 8 20.78 11.79 -8.45
CA MET A 8 20.94 12.45 -7.14
C MET A 8 20.86 11.36 -6.08
N ALA A 9 21.92 11.17 -5.30
CA ALA A 9 21.97 10.20 -4.22
C ALA A 9 21.01 10.67 -3.12
N TRP A 10 19.72 10.49 -3.37
CA TRP A 10 18.68 10.73 -2.40
C TRP A 10 18.89 9.69 -1.28
N PRO A 11 19.16 10.13 -0.04
CA PRO A 11 19.59 9.24 1.03
C PRO A 11 18.46 8.34 1.56
N ILE A 12 17.23 8.58 1.08
CA ILE A 12 15.99 7.94 1.49
C ILE A 12 15.52 7.07 0.31
N GLY A 13 14.97 5.89 0.53
CA GLY A 13 14.51 5.05 -0.57
C GLY A 13 13.28 5.62 -1.30
N PRO A 14 12.95 5.11 -2.51
CA PRO A 14 11.77 5.55 -3.26
C PRO A 14 10.47 5.39 -2.47
N TYR A 15 10.35 4.29 -1.71
CA TYR A 15 9.18 3.98 -0.88
C TYR A 15 8.96 5.02 0.23
N GLU A 16 10.01 5.33 0.99
CA GLU A 16 9.97 6.26 2.10
C GLU A 16 9.69 7.69 1.62
N THR A 17 10.21 8.04 0.44
CA THR A 17 9.96 9.32 -0.22
C THR A 17 8.48 9.47 -0.59
N VAL A 18 7.91 8.45 -1.21
CA VAL A 18 6.48 8.42 -1.57
C VAL A 18 5.61 8.44 -0.32
N MET A 19 5.97 7.67 0.71
CA MET A 19 5.26 7.68 1.98
C MET A 19 5.25 9.08 2.61
N ALA A 20 6.41 9.74 2.70
CA ALA A 20 6.49 11.11 3.21
C ALA A 20 5.62 12.09 2.40
N ALA A 21 5.63 11.98 1.07
CA ALA A 21 4.78 12.79 0.20
C ALA A 21 3.29 12.57 0.48
N ILE A 22 2.86 11.32 0.63
CA ILE A 22 1.46 10.95 0.97
C ILE A 22 1.06 11.52 2.33
N LEU A 23 1.92 11.37 3.35
CA LEU A 23 1.66 11.90 4.69
C LEU A 23 1.48 13.42 4.67
N LEU A 24 2.37 14.14 3.98
CA LEU A 24 2.30 15.59 3.83
C LEU A 24 1.07 16.03 3.02
N ALA A 25 0.70 15.27 1.98
CA ALA A 25 -0.46 15.55 1.13
C ALA A 25 -1.80 15.21 1.80
N THR A 26 -1.82 14.40 2.87
CA THR A 26 -3.05 13.91 3.50
C THR A 26 -3.95 15.06 3.96
N ILE A 27 -3.41 16.03 4.72
CA ILE A 27 -4.21 17.16 5.25
C ILE A 27 -4.65 18.14 4.15
N PRO A 28 -3.77 18.61 3.23
CA PRO A 28 -4.20 19.44 2.11
C PRO A 28 -5.27 18.78 1.25
N LEU A 29 -5.11 17.49 0.93
CA LEU A 29 -6.03 16.77 0.07
C LEU A 29 -7.38 16.53 0.76
N GLN A 30 -7.37 16.19 2.06
CA GLN A 30 -8.60 16.10 2.85
C GLN A 30 -9.36 17.42 2.85
N ARG A 31 -8.66 18.55 3.02
CA ARG A 31 -9.29 19.88 3.00
C ARG A 31 -9.82 20.26 1.62
N LEU A 32 -9.14 19.83 0.56
CA LEU A 32 -9.59 20.03 -0.80
C LEU A 32 -10.86 19.22 -1.10
N LEU A 33 -10.90 17.95 -0.69
CA LEU A 33 -12.04 17.06 -0.93
C LEU A 33 -13.26 17.39 -0.07
N THR A 34 -13.05 17.88 1.15
CA THR A 34 -14.14 18.29 2.06
C THR A 34 -14.47 19.78 1.91
N ARG A 35 -14.10 20.42 0.80
CA ARG A 35 -14.26 21.89 0.61
C ARG A 35 -15.68 22.36 0.89
N ASP A 36 -16.66 21.55 0.49
CA ASP A 36 -18.09 21.87 0.55
C ASP A 36 -18.75 21.46 1.88
N GLU A 37 -18.07 20.66 2.71
CA GLU A 37 -18.58 20.10 3.98
C GLU A 37 -17.59 20.35 5.15
N PRO A 38 -17.34 21.61 5.54
CA PRO A 38 -16.37 21.95 6.57
C PRO A 38 -16.72 21.44 7.98
N GLU A 39 -18.00 21.21 8.27
CA GLU A 39 -18.54 20.73 9.56
C GLU A 39 -18.18 19.27 9.87
N MET A 40 -17.94 18.47 8.83
CA MET A 40 -17.56 17.06 8.97
C MET A 40 -16.08 16.90 9.34
N ARG A 41 -15.29 17.98 9.30
CA ARG A 41 -13.84 17.93 9.56
C ARG A 41 -13.54 17.80 11.04
N VAL A 42 -12.59 16.93 11.38
CA VAL A 42 -12.00 16.88 12.72
C VAL A 42 -10.94 17.96 12.86
N GLY A 43 -11.04 18.79 13.91
CA GLY A 43 -9.95 19.70 14.26
C GLY A 43 -8.71 18.89 14.67
N LEU A 44 -7.51 19.26 14.23
CA LEU A 44 -6.27 18.54 14.59
C LEU A 44 -6.07 18.38 16.11
N ARG A 45 -6.61 19.32 16.91
CA ARG A 45 -6.60 19.27 18.38
C ARG A 45 -7.66 18.35 18.97
N GLU A 46 -8.75 18.13 18.25
CA GLU A 46 -9.89 17.30 18.64
C GLU A 46 -9.71 15.84 18.22
N LEU A 47 -8.80 15.57 17.28
CA LEU A 47 -8.50 14.21 16.78
C LEU A 47 -8.22 13.20 17.89
N GLY A 48 -7.49 13.61 18.94
CA GLY A 48 -7.20 12.73 20.08
C GLY A 48 -8.45 12.38 20.88
N ASN A 49 -9.41 13.31 21.01
CA ASN A 49 -10.68 13.07 21.68
C ASN A 49 -11.58 12.19 20.80
N GLU A 50 -11.66 12.49 19.50
CA GLU A 50 -12.40 11.70 18.51
C GLU A 50 -11.95 10.24 18.51
N ILE A 51 -10.62 10.00 18.46
CA ILE A 51 -10.04 8.64 18.50
C ILE A 51 -10.46 7.88 19.77
N ARG A 52 -10.54 8.58 20.90
CA ARG A 52 -10.85 7.98 22.19
C ARG A 52 -12.34 7.71 22.38
N GLU A 53 -13.19 8.64 21.95
CA GLU A 53 -14.65 8.59 22.13
C GLU A 53 -15.34 7.67 21.13
N LYS A 54 -14.85 7.61 19.88
CA LYS A 54 -15.49 6.87 18.78
C LYS A 54 -14.95 5.46 18.57
N GLY A 55 -14.12 4.94 19.47
CA GLY A 55 -13.71 3.53 19.41
C GLY A 55 -12.61 3.21 18.38
N TYR A 56 -12.01 4.21 17.72
CA TYR A 56 -10.88 4.05 16.79
C TYR A 56 -9.65 3.35 17.38
N LYS A 57 -9.61 3.12 18.70
CA LYS A 57 -8.64 2.22 19.35
C LYS A 57 -8.62 0.83 18.72
N TRP A 58 -9.78 0.33 18.28
CA TRP A 58 -9.86 -0.96 17.58
C TRP A 58 -9.14 -0.91 16.25
N ASN A 59 -9.32 0.18 15.50
CA ASN A 59 -8.66 0.40 14.21
C ASN A 59 -7.14 0.45 14.39
N ILE A 60 -6.66 1.20 15.39
CA ILE A 60 -5.23 1.25 15.73
C ILE A 60 -4.71 -0.13 16.14
N SER A 61 -5.47 -0.88 16.94
CA SER A 61 -5.08 -2.23 17.37
C SER A 61 -4.97 -3.20 16.19
N LEU A 62 -5.90 -3.13 15.23
CA LEU A 62 -5.83 -3.93 14.01
C LEU A 62 -4.58 -3.61 13.18
N TYR A 63 -4.24 -2.33 13.01
CA TYR A 63 -2.99 -1.96 12.33
C TYR A 63 -1.74 -2.47 13.05
N VAL A 64 -1.73 -2.43 14.40
CA VAL A 64 -0.62 -3.00 15.19
C VAL A 64 -0.54 -4.51 14.98
N VAL A 65 -1.66 -5.23 15.00
CA VAL A 65 -1.70 -6.67 14.73
C VAL A 65 -1.19 -6.98 13.32
N MET A 66 -1.64 -6.22 12.31
CA MET A 66 -1.17 -6.38 10.93
C MET A 66 0.34 -6.12 10.81
N TYR A 67 0.86 -5.11 11.50
CA TYR A 67 2.30 -4.82 11.52
C TYR A 67 3.11 -5.94 12.19
N LEU A 68 2.66 -6.46 13.32
CA LEU A 68 3.31 -7.58 13.99
C LEU A 68 3.24 -8.85 13.15
N PHE A 69 2.10 -9.12 12.53
CA PHE A 69 1.93 -10.25 11.62
C PHE A 69 2.84 -10.10 10.39
N LYS A 70 2.96 -8.89 9.83
CA LYS A 70 3.92 -8.58 8.77
C LYS A 70 5.35 -8.91 9.19
N ALA A 71 5.78 -8.40 10.34
CA ALA A 71 7.14 -8.63 10.84
C ALA A 71 7.42 -10.12 11.05
N PHE A 72 6.45 -10.86 11.59
CA PHE A 72 6.52 -12.31 11.71
C PHE A 72 6.67 -12.99 10.35
N VAL A 73 5.82 -12.64 9.38
CA VAL A 73 5.88 -13.19 8.02
C VAL A 73 7.21 -12.89 7.35
N ASP A 74 7.67 -11.64 7.39
CA ASP A 74 8.93 -11.21 6.78
C ASP A 74 10.13 -11.97 7.36
N GLN A 75 10.15 -12.20 8.68
CA GLN A 75 11.18 -13.01 9.32
C GLN A 75 11.21 -14.47 8.84
N HIS A 76 10.04 -15.07 8.59
CA HIS A 76 9.94 -16.46 8.16
C HIS A 76 10.01 -16.64 6.64
N ASN A 77 9.80 -15.56 5.88
CA ASN A 77 9.72 -15.56 4.43
C ASN A 77 10.99 -16.14 3.79
N GLU A 78 12.17 -15.69 4.22
CA GLU A 78 13.45 -16.18 3.68
C GLU A 78 13.70 -17.67 3.96
N ALA A 79 13.18 -18.19 5.08
CA ALA A 79 13.31 -19.60 5.42
C ALA A 79 12.34 -20.49 4.63
N ILE A 80 11.18 -19.96 4.23
CA ILE A 80 10.13 -20.70 3.50
C ILE A 80 10.39 -20.68 1.99
N LYS A 81 10.80 -19.53 1.43
CA LYS A 81 11.01 -19.33 -0.01
C LYS A 81 11.80 -20.45 -0.72
N PRO A 82 12.96 -20.91 -0.21
CA PRO A 82 13.73 -21.96 -0.87
C PRO A 82 13.07 -23.35 -0.82
N ARG A 83 12.14 -23.58 0.11
CA ARG A 83 11.53 -24.89 0.37
C ARG A 83 10.28 -25.15 -0.45
N VAL A 84 9.52 -24.09 -0.78
CA VAL A 84 8.24 -24.23 -1.49
C VAL A 84 8.42 -24.19 -3.02
N GLY A 85 9.52 -23.60 -3.51
CA GLY A 85 9.75 -23.42 -4.95
C GLY A 85 8.85 -22.35 -5.57
N GLY A 86 9.16 -21.93 -6.79
CA GLY A 86 8.36 -20.93 -7.53
C GLY A 86 7.40 -21.59 -8.52
N PHE A 87 6.19 -21.05 -8.66
CA PHE A 87 5.19 -21.55 -9.62
C PHE A 87 5.40 -21.06 -11.05
N THR A 88 6.33 -20.13 -11.28
CA THR A 88 6.62 -19.55 -12.60
C THR A 88 6.77 -20.61 -13.69
N HIS A 89 7.54 -21.68 -13.44
CA HIS A 89 7.76 -22.73 -14.45
C HIS A 89 6.49 -23.50 -14.82
N VAL A 90 5.56 -23.69 -13.88
CA VAL A 90 4.28 -24.36 -14.15
C VAL A 90 3.39 -23.49 -15.03
N ILE A 91 3.29 -22.21 -14.69
CA ILE A 91 2.50 -21.24 -15.46
C ILE A 91 3.12 -21.05 -16.86
N HIS A 92 4.44 -20.86 -16.93
CA HIS A 92 5.18 -20.77 -18.18
C HIS A 92 5.01 -22.02 -19.05
N GLY A 93 4.96 -23.21 -18.45
CA GLY A 93 4.69 -24.46 -19.18
C GLY A 93 3.31 -24.52 -19.83
N ILE A 94 2.34 -23.74 -19.33
CA ILE A 94 0.98 -23.65 -19.87
C ILE A 94 0.87 -22.51 -20.91
N GLU A 95 1.40 -21.32 -20.60
CA GLU A 95 1.27 -20.13 -21.45
C GLU A 95 2.30 -20.08 -22.60
N GLY A 96 3.44 -20.77 -22.43
CA GLY A 96 4.57 -20.73 -23.36
C GLY A 96 5.08 -19.30 -23.59
N GLU A 97 5.42 -18.99 -24.84
CA GLU A 97 5.96 -17.68 -25.22
C GLU A 97 4.89 -16.60 -25.43
N VAL A 98 3.61 -16.93 -25.30
CA VAL A 98 2.52 -15.99 -25.59
C VAL A 98 2.59 -14.77 -24.68
N THR A 99 2.78 -14.99 -23.38
CA THR A 99 2.90 -13.91 -22.39
C THR A 99 4.14 -13.05 -22.64
N LEU A 100 5.28 -13.66 -22.98
CA LEU A 100 6.49 -12.92 -23.33
C LEU A 100 6.30 -12.08 -24.61
N TRP A 101 5.68 -12.66 -25.63
CA TRP A 101 5.38 -11.94 -26.88
C TRP A 101 4.49 -10.72 -26.64
N VAL A 102 3.42 -10.87 -25.84
CA VAL A 102 2.57 -9.73 -25.45
C VAL A 102 3.38 -8.68 -24.70
N GLN A 103 4.19 -9.08 -23.72
CA GLN A 103 5.02 -8.13 -22.96
C GLN A 103 5.95 -7.33 -23.88
N GLN A 104 6.65 -8.00 -24.78
CA GLN A 104 7.58 -7.35 -25.73
C GLN A 104 6.84 -6.47 -26.74
N ALA A 105 5.66 -6.87 -27.21
CA ALA A 105 4.88 -6.10 -28.17
C ALA A 105 4.39 -4.75 -27.60
N PHE A 106 4.12 -4.69 -26.29
CA PHE A 106 3.67 -3.48 -25.60
C PHE A 106 4.76 -2.81 -24.75
N GLU A 107 6.01 -3.32 -24.80
CA GLU A 107 7.10 -2.78 -24.01
C GLU A 107 7.39 -1.33 -24.41
N ASN A 108 7.24 -0.42 -23.45
CA ASN A 108 7.52 1.00 -23.66
C ASN A 108 8.09 1.57 -22.36
N SER A 109 9.28 2.17 -22.44
CA SER A 109 10.00 2.66 -21.24
C SER A 109 9.20 3.68 -20.44
N LEU A 110 8.54 4.62 -21.11
CA LEU A 110 7.72 5.64 -20.45
C LEU A 110 6.49 5.02 -19.80
N LEU A 111 5.82 4.09 -20.49
CA LEU A 111 4.66 3.40 -19.95
C LEU A 111 5.06 2.55 -18.73
N THR A 112 6.18 1.84 -18.81
CA THR A 112 6.71 1.02 -17.71
C THR A 112 7.02 1.90 -16.49
N GLU A 113 7.66 3.05 -16.67
CA GLU A 113 7.97 3.97 -15.58
C GLU A 113 6.68 4.54 -14.96
N ALA A 114 5.73 5.00 -15.79
CA ALA A 114 4.46 5.54 -15.34
C ALA A 114 3.61 4.51 -14.59
N LEU A 115 3.51 3.27 -15.10
CA LEU A 115 2.76 2.19 -14.45
C LEU A 115 3.45 1.71 -13.17
N SER A 116 4.78 1.68 -13.13
CA SER A 116 5.53 1.36 -11.91
C SER A 116 5.32 2.42 -10.83
N PHE A 117 5.36 3.70 -11.20
CA PHE A 117 5.02 4.80 -10.29
C PHE A 117 3.56 4.69 -9.84
N HIS A 118 2.61 4.48 -10.76
CA HIS A 118 1.20 4.32 -10.43
C HIS A 118 0.96 3.17 -9.45
N TYR A 119 1.54 1.99 -9.73
CA TYR A 119 1.42 0.82 -8.88
C TYR A 119 1.91 1.10 -7.46
N LEU A 120 3.12 1.65 -7.31
CA LEU A 120 3.67 1.94 -5.99
C LEU A 120 2.90 3.07 -5.30
N PHE A 121 2.68 4.19 -5.99
CA PHE A 121 2.01 5.36 -5.42
C PHE A 121 0.57 5.08 -5.02
N VAL A 122 -0.26 4.55 -5.93
CA VAL A 122 -1.69 4.36 -5.68
C VAL A 122 -1.92 3.30 -4.62
N TYR A 123 -1.13 2.22 -4.61
CA TYR A 123 -1.23 1.21 -3.57
C TYR A 123 -0.99 1.79 -2.17
N LEU A 124 0.14 2.49 -1.99
CA LEU A 124 0.47 3.15 -0.72
C LEU A 124 -0.57 4.20 -0.36
N PHE A 125 -0.99 5.00 -1.35
CA PHE A 125 -1.94 6.07 -1.16
C PHE A 125 -3.29 5.54 -0.70
N LEU A 126 -3.85 4.50 -1.31
CA LEU A 126 -5.15 3.96 -0.92
C LEU A 126 -5.14 3.39 0.50
N ILE A 127 -4.12 2.60 0.84
CA ILE A 127 -4.01 1.96 2.16
C ILE A 127 -3.90 3.00 3.27
N TRP A 128 -3.18 4.10 3.04
CA TRP A 128 -3.04 5.16 4.04
C TRP A 128 -4.20 6.17 4.00
N PHE A 129 -4.46 6.75 2.83
CA PHE A 129 -5.33 7.90 2.69
C PHE A 129 -6.80 7.56 2.93
N SER A 130 -7.29 6.41 2.47
CA SER A 130 -8.70 6.02 2.64
C SER A 130 -9.15 5.98 4.11
N PRO A 131 -8.51 5.21 5.01
CA PRO A 131 -8.92 5.15 6.41
C PRO A 131 -8.67 6.49 7.11
N MET A 132 -7.56 7.18 6.81
CA MET A 132 -7.26 8.49 7.38
C MET A 132 -8.30 9.55 6.98
N TYR A 133 -8.76 9.51 5.73
CA TYR A 133 -9.79 10.40 5.23
C TYR A 133 -11.10 10.21 6.00
N TYR A 134 -11.56 8.97 6.17
CA TYR A 134 -12.79 8.68 6.92
C TYR A 134 -12.70 9.12 8.39
N ILE A 135 -11.56 8.86 9.05
CA ILE A 135 -11.31 9.33 10.41
C ILE A 135 -11.36 10.86 10.49
N LEU A 136 -10.70 11.56 9.55
CA LEU A 136 -10.66 13.02 9.52
C LEU A 136 -12.01 13.67 9.15
N CYS A 137 -12.93 12.89 8.57
CA CYS A 137 -14.30 13.29 8.22
C CYS A 137 -15.36 12.80 9.22
N LYS A 138 -14.96 12.25 10.39
CA LYS A 138 -15.87 11.68 11.40
C LYS A 138 -16.78 10.56 10.88
N ASP A 139 -16.38 9.87 9.83
CA ASP A 139 -17.10 8.72 9.28
C ASP A 139 -16.56 7.42 9.87
N GLU A 140 -17.05 7.10 11.07
CA GLU A 140 -16.64 5.91 11.84
C GLU A 140 -16.98 4.60 11.10
N VAL A 141 -18.16 4.51 10.49
CA VAL A 141 -18.64 3.30 9.83
C VAL A 141 -17.77 2.98 8.61
N MET A 142 -17.41 4.00 7.83
CA MET A 142 -16.60 3.80 6.64
C MET A 142 -15.12 3.60 6.98
N ALA A 143 -14.62 4.23 8.05
CA ALA A 143 -13.31 3.93 8.60
C ALA A 143 -13.20 2.47 9.05
N ASP A 144 -14.17 1.95 9.79
CA ASP A 144 -14.19 0.56 10.26
C ASP A 144 -14.24 -0.43 9.10
N LYS A 145 -15.06 -0.16 8.09
CA LYS A 145 -15.12 -0.96 6.86
C LYS A 145 -13.80 -0.97 6.10
N ALA A 146 -13.14 0.18 5.99
CA ALA A 146 -11.84 0.28 5.32
C ALA A 146 -10.77 -0.54 6.07
N VAL A 147 -10.67 -0.40 7.40
CA VAL A 147 -9.70 -1.17 8.20
C VAL A 147 -9.99 -2.67 8.14
N LEU A 148 -11.25 -3.07 8.26
CA LEU A 148 -11.62 -4.48 8.15
C LEU A 148 -11.32 -5.04 6.77
N ASN A 149 -11.58 -4.28 5.71
CA ASN A 149 -11.25 -4.67 4.35
C ASN A 149 -9.75 -4.94 4.19
N TYR A 150 -8.89 -4.03 4.66
CA TYR A 150 -7.45 -4.23 4.62
C TYR A 150 -7.00 -5.41 5.46
N PHE A 151 -7.57 -5.59 6.65
CA PHE A 151 -7.27 -6.76 7.49
C PHE A 151 -7.60 -8.07 6.77
N VAL A 152 -8.77 -8.19 6.17
CA VAL A 152 -9.18 -9.39 5.41
C VAL A 152 -8.26 -9.63 4.22
N ILE A 153 -7.97 -8.59 3.43
CA ILE A 153 -7.02 -8.68 2.31
C ILE A 153 -5.66 -9.17 2.82
N TYR A 154 -5.19 -8.67 3.95
CA TYR A 154 -3.90 -9.03 4.53
C TYR A 154 -3.85 -10.51 4.96
N VAL A 155 -4.88 -10.97 5.68
CA VAL A 155 -4.98 -12.37 6.12
C VAL A 155 -5.05 -13.32 4.94
N LEU A 156 -5.73 -12.95 3.85
CA LEU A 156 -5.80 -13.76 2.64
C LEU A 156 -4.50 -13.71 1.84
N ALA A 157 -3.90 -12.53 1.65
CA ALA A 157 -2.73 -12.34 0.80
C ALA A 157 -1.46 -12.99 1.36
N VAL A 158 -1.28 -13.02 2.68
CA VAL A 158 -0.07 -13.58 3.31
C VAL A 158 0.18 -15.06 2.94
N PRO A 159 -0.80 -15.98 3.08
CA PRO A 159 -0.65 -17.35 2.62
C PRO A 159 -0.30 -17.45 1.14
N PHE A 160 -0.95 -16.66 0.28
CA PHE A 160 -0.61 -16.65 -1.15
C PHE A 160 0.84 -16.20 -1.38
N TYR A 161 1.29 -15.16 -0.70
CA TYR A 161 2.67 -14.68 -0.83
C TYR A 161 3.71 -15.68 -0.32
N LEU A 162 3.41 -16.39 0.77
CA LEU A 162 4.34 -17.36 1.36
C LEU A 162 4.40 -18.69 0.61
N PHE A 163 3.26 -19.18 0.12
CA PHE A 163 3.15 -20.53 -0.44
C PHE A 163 3.00 -20.57 -1.96
N PHE A 164 2.51 -19.51 -2.59
CA PHE A 164 2.35 -19.40 -4.04
C PHE A 164 3.24 -18.30 -4.60
N ASN A 165 4.53 -18.39 -4.29
CA ASN A 165 5.51 -17.46 -4.84
C ASN A 165 5.67 -17.72 -6.34
N VAL A 166 5.59 -16.67 -7.16
CA VAL A 166 5.80 -16.72 -8.61
C VAL A 166 7.24 -16.36 -8.88
#